data_AF-A0A0B7N072-F1
#
_entry.id   AF-A0A0B7N072-F1
#
_cell.length_a   1.000
_cell.length_b   1.000
_cell.length_c   1.000
_cell.angle_alpha   90.00
_cell.angle_beta   90.00
_cell.angle_gamma   90.00
#
_symmetry.space_group_name_H-M   'P 1'
#
loop_
_entity.id
_entity.type
_entity.pdbx_description
1 polymer ?
#
loop_
_entity_poly.entity_id
_entity_poly.type
_entity_poly.pdbx_seq_one_letter_code
_entity_poly.pdbx_strand_id
1 'polypeptide(L)'
;LQWDALKGVVKTIARRIGRRHSAWRTRQLKRFQRKRNQLFQRYQNHPTILRERLPIIEKLISDLQQEISTNQTIRAGKLWREQGETSAGYLKRTIATRQIQRTMLALQHPDTQSLCDTPETMQEAAVCFYRKLYTTDPIDPDSVSALCNTIPDTAQIPVPAHNPLVAPFTIAEITE
;
A
#
# COMPACT_ATOMS: atom_id res chain seq x y z
N LEU A 1 21.59 -6.18 -2.89
CA LEU A 1 21.75 -7.64 -2.64
C LEU A 1 21.73 -8.01 -1.14
N GLN A 2 22.67 -7.54 -0.30
CA GLN A 2 22.68 -7.91 1.13
C GLN A 2 21.44 -7.42 1.92
N TRP A 3 20.98 -6.19 1.63
CA TRP A 3 19.80 -5.61 2.27
C TRP A 3 18.50 -6.37 1.98
N ASP A 4 18.30 -6.84 0.75
CA ASP A 4 17.09 -7.59 0.38
C ASP A 4 17.08 -9.00 0.97
N ALA A 5 18.26 -9.63 1.07
CA ALA A 5 18.41 -10.90 1.80
C ALA A 5 18.03 -10.75 3.28
N LEU A 6 18.53 -9.69 3.95
CA LEU A 6 18.17 -9.39 5.33
C LEU A 6 16.66 -9.15 5.49
N LYS A 7 16.04 -8.33 4.63
CA LYS A 7 14.58 -8.13 4.61
C LYS A 7 13.85 -9.47 4.49
N GLY A 8 14.33 -10.37 3.63
CA GLY A 8 13.77 -11.71 3.45
C GLY A 8 13.78 -12.54 4.74
N VAL A 9 14.90 -12.54 5.46
CA VAL A 9 15.05 -13.24 6.75
C VAL A 9 14.14 -12.65 7.81
N VAL A 10 14.18 -11.32 8.00
CA VAL A 10 13.36 -10.60 8.97
C VAL A 10 11.87 -10.85 8.72
N LYS A 11 11.43 -10.77 7.46
CA LYS A 11 10.06 -11.08 7.04
C LYS A 11 9.66 -12.50 7.41
N THR A 12 10.55 -13.47 7.23
CA THR A 12 10.30 -14.88 7.55
C THR A 12 10.16 -15.10 9.05
N ILE A 13 11.05 -14.53 9.85
CA ILE A 13 11.02 -14.59 11.31
C ILE A 13 9.74 -13.93 11.85
N ALA A 14 9.45 -12.70 11.40
CA ALA A 14 8.26 -11.96 11.81
C ALA A 14 6.97 -12.74 11.51
N ARG A 15 6.88 -13.35 10.31
CA ARG A 15 5.75 -14.22 9.94
C ARG A 15 5.64 -15.46 10.83
N ARG A 16 6.77 -16.10 11.16
CA ARG A 16 6.79 -17.28 12.04
C ARG A 16 6.30 -16.93 13.45
N ILE A 17 6.83 -15.86 14.04
CA ILE A 17 6.44 -15.37 15.36
C ILE A 17 4.96 -14.96 15.35
N GLY A 18 4.53 -14.18 14.35
CA GLY A 18 3.14 -13.75 14.21
C GLY A 18 2.15 -14.92 14.11
N ARG A 19 2.47 -15.94 13.30
CA ARG A 19 1.64 -17.17 13.20
C ARG A 19 1.60 -17.92 14.52
N ARG A 20 2.74 -18.07 15.20
CA ARG A 20 2.83 -18.73 16.52
C ARG A 20 1.97 -18.01 17.56
N HIS A 21 2.06 -16.69 17.65
CA HIS A 21 1.26 -15.88 18.59
C HIS A 21 -0.24 -15.92 18.25
N SER A 22 -0.61 -15.87 16.96
CA SER A 22 -2.01 -16.02 16.55
C SER A 22 -2.58 -17.39 16.95
N ALA A 23 -1.82 -18.47 16.72
CA ALA A 23 -2.21 -19.81 17.12
C ALA A 23 -2.26 -19.97 18.65
N TRP A 24 -1.33 -19.33 19.38
CA TRP A 24 -1.34 -19.31 20.84
C TRP A 24 -2.60 -18.61 21.38
N ARG A 25 -2.94 -17.41 20.91
CA ARG A 25 -4.15 -16.68 21.35
C ARG A 25 -5.41 -17.49 21.10
N THR A 26 -5.55 -18.07 19.91
CA THR A 26 -6.69 -18.93 19.57
C THR A 26 -6.81 -20.13 20.51
N ARG A 27 -5.69 -20.78 20.85
CA ARG A 27 -5.67 -21.92 21.79
C ARG A 27 -5.99 -21.49 23.22
N GLN A 28 -5.41 -20.39 23.69
CA GLN A 28 -5.68 -19.87 25.04
C GLN A 28 -7.13 -19.45 25.19
N LEU A 29 -7.70 -18.76 24.19
CA LEU A 29 -9.10 -18.36 24.20
C LEU A 29 -10.02 -19.58 24.35
N LYS A 30 -9.81 -20.62 23.53
CA LYS A 30 -10.56 -21.88 23.65
C LYS A 30 -10.38 -22.54 25.03
N ARG A 31 -9.16 -22.54 25.57
CA ARG A 31 -8.86 -23.10 26.89
C ARG A 31 -9.61 -22.35 28.00
N PHE A 32 -9.59 -21.02 27.99
CA PHE A 32 -10.29 -20.22 29.00
C PHE A 32 -11.80 -20.33 28.88
N GLN A 33 -12.35 -20.36 27.65
CA GLN A 33 -13.77 -20.62 27.42
C GLN A 33 -14.20 -22.00 27.94
N ARG A 34 -13.37 -23.03 27.77
CA ARG A 34 -13.62 -24.35 28.39
C ARG A 34 -13.57 -24.28 29.91
N LYS A 35 -12.57 -23.61 30.49
CA LYS A 35 -12.44 -23.45 31.94
C LYS A 35 -13.63 -22.69 32.55
N ARG A 36 -14.09 -21.65 31.87
CA ARG A 36 -15.33 -20.91 32.19
C ARG A 36 -16.53 -21.85 32.26
N ASN A 37 -16.75 -22.65 31.21
CA ASN A 37 -17.87 -23.59 31.16
C ASN A 37 -17.76 -24.67 32.25
N GLN A 38 -16.55 -25.16 32.53
CA GLN A 38 -16.31 -26.12 33.62
C GLN A 38 -16.61 -25.51 35.00
N LEU A 39 -16.27 -24.24 35.24
CA LEU A 39 -16.61 -23.56 36.49
C LEU A 39 -18.12 -23.46 36.65
N PHE A 40 -18.83 -23.03 35.60
CA PHE A 40 -20.29 -22.96 35.61
C PHE A 40 -20.92 -24.32 35.93
N GLN A 41 -20.44 -25.39 35.30
CA GLN A 41 -20.95 -26.75 35.55
C GLN A 41 -20.65 -27.25 36.97
N ARG A 42 -19.43 -27.03 37.48
CA ARG A 42 -19.01 -27.56 38.80
C ARG A 42 -19.60 -26.80 39.98
N TYR A 43 -19.79 -25.50 39.84
CA TYR A 43 -20.21 -24.62 40.93
C TYR A 43 -21.60 -24.01 40.68
N GLN A 44 -22.43 -24.65 39.86
CA GLN A 44 -23.78 -24.19 39.52
C GLN A 44 -24.62 -23.87 40.77
N ASN A 45 -24.45 -24.67 41.84
CA ASN A 45 -25.18 -24.51 43.10
C ASN A 45 -24.42 -23.68 44.16
N HIS A 46 -23.26 -23.12 43.81
CA HIS A 46 -22.40 -22.35 44.70
C HIS A 46 -22.10 -20.95 44.11
N PRO A 47 -23.06 -20.02 44.17
CA PRO A 47 -22.97 -18.73 43.48
C PRO A 47 -21.85 -17.83 44.02
N THR A 48 -21.48 -17.96 45.29
CA THR A 48 -20.38 -17.21 45.92
C THR A 48 -19.03 -17.53 45.25
N ILE A 49 -18.74 -18.82 45.05
CA ILE A 49 -17.51 -19.29 44.39
C ILE A 49 -17.46 -18.82 42.93
N LEU A 50 -18.60 -18.84 42.23
CA LEU A 50 -18.70 -18.30 40.87
C LEU A 50 -18.42 -16.81 40.83
N ARG A 51 -19.00 -16.01 41.74
CA ARG A 51 -18.81 -14.57 41.81
C ARG A 51 -17.35 -14.17 42.04
N GLU A 52 -16.61 -14.97 42.81
CA GLU A 52 -15.18 -14.73 43.06
C GLU A 52 -14.29 -15.16 41.88
N ARG A 53 -14.54 -16.35 41.31
CA ARG A 53 -13.59 -16.98 40.37
C ARG A 53 -13.87 -16.65 38.90
N LEU A 54 -15.14 -16.43 38.54
CA LEU A 54 -15.54 -16.20 37.15
C LEU A 54 -14.98 -14.88 36.57
N PRO A 55 -14.99 -13.74 37.29
CA PRO A 55 -14.50 -12.47 36.74
C PRO A 55 -13.04 -12.53 36.27
N ILE A 56 -12.20 -13.32 36.96
CA ILE A 56 -10.79 -13.52 36.59
C ILE A 56 -10.69 -14.16 35.21
N ILE A 57 -11.50 -15.18 34.93
CA ILE A 57 -11.48 -15.87 33.64
C ILE A 57 -12.12 -15.03 32.55
N GLU A 58 -13.22 -14.34 32.85
CA GLU A 58 -13.87 -13.43 31.89
C GLU A 58 -12.95 -12.29 31.48
N LYS A 59 -12.17 -11.74 32.42
CA LYS A 59 -11.14 -10.73 32.10
C LYS A 59 -10.09 -11.29 31.13
N LEU A 60 -9.54 -12.48 31.40
CA LEU A 60 -8.56 -13.11 30.50
C LEU A 60 -9.13 -13.42 29.11
N ILE A 61 -10.41 -13.79 29.03
CA ILE A 61 -11.11 -13.98 27.76
C ILE A 61 -11.26 -12.65 27.03
N SER A 62 -11.70 -11.61 27.74
CA SER A 62 -11.90 -10.26 27.21
C SER A 62 -10.59 -9.68 26.65
N ASP A 63 -9.50 -9.77 27.41
CA ASP A 63 -8.18 -9.29 27.00
C ASP A 63 -7.71 -9.96 25.69
N LEU A 64 -7.85 -11.29 25.60
CA LEU A 64 -7.49 -12.04 24.38
C LEU A 64 -8.40 -11.70 23.19
N GLN A 65 -9.70 -11.51 23.41
CA GLN A 65 -10.63 -11.12 22.37
C GLN A 65 -10.34 -9.70 21.86
N GLN A 66 -10.01 -8.78 22.77
CA GLN A 66 -9.61 -7.42 22.43
C GLN A 66 -8.34 -7.42 21.60
N GLU A 67 -7.30 -8.16 21.99
CA GLU A 67 -6.07 -8.29 21.18
C GLU A 67 -6.35 -8.84 19.78
N ILE A 68 -7.22 -9.85 19.65
CA ILE A 68 -7.61 -10.40 18.35
C ILE A 68 -8.32 -9.35 17.50
N SER A 69 -9.27 -8.62 18.09
CA SER A 69 -10.01 -7.54 17.42
C SER A 69 -9.07 -6.43 16.94
N THR A 70 -8.15 -5.97 17.80
CA THR A 70 -7.15 -4.95 17.47
C THR A 70 -6.28 -5.39 16.29
N ASN A 71 -5.80 -6.64 16.30
CA ASN A 71 -5.03 -7.16 15.17
C ASN A 71 -5.82 -7.21 13.85
N GLN A 72 -7.11 -7.60 13.90
CA GLN A 72 -7.97 -7.58 12.72
C GLN A 72 -8.21 -6.15 12.22
N THR A 73 -8.35 -5.20 13.13
CA THR A 73 -8.52 -3.76 12.83
C THR A 73 -7.30 -3.20 12.11
N ILE A 74 -6.10 -3.49 12.63
CA ILE A 74 -4.83 -3.11 11.99
C ILE A 74 -4.74 -3.71 10.60
N ARG A 75 -5.11 -4.98 10.43
CA ARG A 75 -5.09 -5.64 9.11
C ARG A 75 -6.12 -5.07 8.12
N ALA A 76 -7.29 -4.66 8.60
CA ALA A 76 -8.27 -3.93 7.80
C ALA A 76 -7.76 -2.51 7.47
N GLY A 77 -6.80 -2.03 8.28
CA GLY A 77 -6.28 -0.66 8.32
C GLY A 77 -7.40 0.37 8.47
N LYS A 78 -8.35 0.04 9.35
CA LYS A 78 -9.39 0.92 9.89
C LYS A 78 -8.92 1.42 11.25
N LEU A 79 -7.92 2.31 11.26
CA LEU A 79 -7.34 2.84 12.50
C LEU A 79 -8.38 3.63 13.31
N TRP A 80 -9.29 4.31 12.61
CA TRP A 80 -10.47 4.97 13.18
C TRP A 80 -11.67 4.03 13.12
N ARG A 81 -12.30 3.81 14.28
CA ARG A 81 -13.58 3.11 14.41
C ARG A 81 -14.66 4.16 14.64
N GLU A 82 -15.27 4.66 13.58
CA GLU A 82 -16.31 5.70 13.67
C GLU A 82 -17.47 5.28 14.61
N GLN A 83 -17.71 3.98 14.77
CA GLN A 83 -18.77 3.42 15.63
C GLN A 83 -18.29 2.32 16.60
N GLY A 84 -16.99 2.27 16.92
CA GLY A 84 -16.47 1.23 17.82
C GLY A 84 -16.51 -0.20 17.25
N GLU A 85 -16.51 -0.34 15.93
CA GLU A 85 -16.66 -1.62 15.22
C GLU A 85 -15.71 -2.72 15.74
N THR A 86 -16.27 -3.79 16.32
CA THR A 86 -15.54 -4.98 16.79
C THR A 86 -15.91 -6.24 16.03
N SER A 87 -16.87 -6.16 15.10
CA SER A 87 -17.41 -7.32 14.39
C SER A 87 -16.32 -8.02 13.58
N ALA A 88 -15.97 -9.24 13.98
CA ALA A 88 -14.97 -10.05 13.31
C ALA A 88 -15.34 -10.36 11.85
N GLY A 89 -16.64 -10.51 11.54
CA GLY A 89 -17.12 -10.74 10.19
C GLY A 89 -16.94 -9.52 9.28
N TYR A 90 -17.27 -8.34 9.80
CA TYR A 90 -17.04 -7.07 9.10
C TYR A 90 -15.55 -6.85 8.85
N LEU A 91 -14.70 -6.93 9.88
CA LEU A 91 -13.26 -6.72 9.74
C LEU A 91 -12.63 -7.69 8.73
N LYS A 92 -13.07 -8.96 8.69
CA LYS A 92 -12.61 -9.93 7.69
C LYS A 92 -12.99 -9.53 6.26
N ARG A 93 -14.23 -9.08 6.03
CA ARG A 93 -14.68 -8.60 4.72
C ARG A 93 -13.87 -7.38 4.28
N THR A 94 -13.69 -6.40 5.17
CA THR A 94 -12.91 -5.19 4.87
C THR A 94 -11.45 -5.51 4.55
N ILE A 95 -10.82 -6.47 5.24
CA ILE A 95 -9.47 -6.96 4.89
C ILE A 95 -9.46 -7.52 3.46
N ALA A 96 -10.44 -8.35 3.10
CA ALA A 96 -10.51 -8.96 1.77
C ALA A 96 -10.75 -7.91 0.68
N THR A 97 -11.70 -6.99 0.87
CA THR A 97 -11.97 -5.88 -0.05
C THR A 97 -10.71 -5.02 -0.27
N ARG A 98 -10.00 -4.68 0.82
CA ARG A 98 -8.76 -3.92 0.71
C ARG A 98 -7.65 -4.69 -0.01
N GLN A 99 -7.53 -5.99 0.23
CA GLN A 99 -6.58 -6.84 -0.48
C GLN A 99 -6.83 -6.77 -1.99
N ILE A 100 -8.09 -6.85 -2.42
CA ILE A 100 -8.49 -6.74 -3.83
C ILE A 100 -8.14 -5.34 -4.36
N GLN A 101 -8.54 -4.28 -3.66
CA GLN A 101 -8.29 -2.90 -4.09
C GLN A 101 -6.80 -2.53 -4.20
N ARG A 102 -5.94 -3.11 -3.35
CA ARG A 102 -4.49 -2.86 -3.38
C ARG A 102 -3.76 -3.68 -4.43
N THR A 103 -4.42 -4.68 -5.01
CA THR A 103 -3.81 -5.54 -6.00
C THR A 103 -4.28 -5.10 -7.37
N MET A 104 -3.39 -4.49 -8.16
CA MET A 104 -3.66 -4.26 -9.57
C MET A 104 -3.49 -5.61 -10.27
N LEU A 105 -4.61 -6.24 -10.65
CA LEU A 105 -4.61 -7.60 -11.19
C LEU A 105 -4.16 -7.65 -12.64
N ALA A 106 -4.53 -6.63 -13.42
CA ALA A 106 -4.15 -6.51 -14.81
C ALA A 106 -4.21 -5.05 -15.27
N LEU A 107 -3.52 -4.75 -16.37
CA LEU A 107 -3.62 -3.51 -17.13
C LEU A 107 -4.07 -3.82 -18.55
N GLN A 108 -4.64 -2.83 -19.24
CA GLN A 108 -4.82 -2.90 -20.68
C GLN A 108 -3.66 -2.18 -21.36
N HIS A 109 -2.98 -2.86 -22.30
CA HIS A 109 -1.84 -2.26 -22.99
C HIS A 109 -2.31 -1.12 -23.92
N PRO A 110 -1.68 0.07 -23.87
CA PRO A 110 -2.17 1.25 -24.60
C PRO A 110 -2.09 1.13 -26.13
N ASP A 111 -1.15 0.35 -26.67
CA ASP A 111 -0.99 0.13 -28.12
C ASP A 111 -1.82 -1.03 -28.67
N THR A 112 -1.67 -2.22 -28.07
CA THR A 112 -2.25 -3.47 -28.57
C THR A 112 -3.64 -3.75 -28.00
N GLN A 113 -4.09 -2.97 -27.00
CA GLN A 113 -5.32 -3.19 -26.24
C GLN A 113 -5.41 -4.57 -25.55
N SER A 114 -4.30 -5.31 -25.50
CA SER A 114 -4.24 -6.63 -24.88
C SER A 114 -4.28 -6.52 -23.35
N LEU A 115 -4.85 -7.53 -22.70
CA LEU A 115 -4.82 -7.66 -21.25
C LEU A 115 -3.42 -8.10 -20.79
N CYS A 116 -2.83 -7.35 -19.88
CA CYS A 116 -1.53 -7.61 -19.26
C CYS A 116 -1.75 -7.99 -17.80
N ASP A 117 -1.52 -9.26 -17.45
CA ASP A 117 -1.78 -9.83 -16.12
C ASP A 117 -0.50 -10.36 -15.42
N THR A 118 0.65 -10.29 -16.10
CA THR A 118 1.97 -10.59 -15.52
C THR A 118 2.72 -9.31 -15.14
N PRO A 119 3.59 -9.34 -14.12
CA PRO A 119 4.38 -8.16 -13.73
C PRO A 119 5.17 -7.54 -14.89
N GLU A 120 5.75 -8.38 -15.75
CA GLU A 120 6.56 -7.96 -16.88
C GLU A 120 5.71 -7.21 -17.92
N THR A 121 4.56 -7.78 -18.30
CA THR A 121 3.65 -7.17 -19.30
C THR A 121 2.96 -5.92 -18.76
N MET A 122 2.62 -5.91 -17.47
CA MET A 122 2.08 -4.72 -16.80
C MET A 122 3.10 -3.60 -16.73
N GLN A 123 4.37 -3.91 -16.47
CA GLN A 123 5.45 -2.91 -16.45
C GLN A 123 5.67 -2.33 -17.86
N GLU A 124 5.68 -3.17 -18.88
CA GLU A 124 5.79 -2.72 -20.28
C GLU A 124 4.63 -1.80 -20.66
N ALA A 125 3.38 -2.21 -20.38
CA ALA A 125 2.19 -1.39 -20.63
C ALA A 125 2.26 -0.02 -19.93
N ALA A 126 2.73 0.01 -18.68
CA ALA A 126 2.89 1.26 -17.93
C ALA A 126 3.97 2.15 -18.54
N VAL A 127 5.11 1.60 -18.95
CA VAL A 127 6.18 2.35 -19.62
C VAL A 127 5.67 2.94 -20.94
N CYS A 128 4.97 2.15 -21.77
CA CYS A 128 4.39 2.64 -23.02
C CYS A 128 3.40 3.79 -22.77
N PHE A 129 2.53 3.64 -21.76
CA PHE A 129 1.55 4.66 -21.41
C PHE A 129 2.23 5.97 -20.98
N TYR A 130 3.14 5.91 -20.00
CA TYR A 130 3.79 7.12 -19.49
C TYR A 130 4.74 7.75 -20.51
N ARG A 131 5.39 6.94 -21.36
CA ARG A 131 6.16 7.47 -22.47
C ARG A 131 5.28 8.33 -23.37
N LYS A 132 4.12 7.82 -23.80
CA LYS A 132 3.17 8.61 -24.60
C LYS A 132 2.67 9.85 -23.88
N LEU A 133 2.31 9.73 -22.60
CA LEU A 133 1.76 10.83 -21.80
C LEU A 133 2.74 12.01 -21.64
N TYR A 134 4.03 11.70 -21.55
CA TYR A 134 5.08 12.70 -21.36
C TYR A 134 5.88 13.02 -22.64
N THR A 135 5.57 12.37 -23.77
CA THR A 135 6.07 12.83 -25.07
C THR A 135 5.33 14.11 -25.41
N THR A 136 6.07 15.20 -25.60
CA THR A 136 5.52 16.47 -26.06
C THR A 136 4.87 16.30 -27.43
N ASP A 137 3.70 16.90 -27.61
CA ASP A 137 3.10 17.00 -28.93
C ASP A 137 4.07 17.69 -29.90
N PRO A 138 4.10 17.27 -31.19
CA PRO A 138 4.92 17.94 -32.18
C PRO A 138 4.53 19.42 -32.27
N ILE A 139 5.54 20.28 -32.30
CA ILE A 139 5.35 21.72 -32.47
C ILE A 139 4.84 21.96 -33.90
N ASP A 140 3.78 22.74 -34.03
CA ASP A 140 3.26 23.17 -35.33
C ASP A 140 4.22 24.21 -35.96
N PRO A 141 4.90 23.88 -37.08
CA PRO A 141 5.86 24.78 -37.71
C PRO A 141 5.20 26.06 -38.23
N ASP A 142 3.93 26.00 -38.63
CA ASP A 142 3.19 27.16 -39.14
C ASP A 142 2.97 28.16 -38.00
N SER A 143 2.52 27.69 -36.83
CA SER A 143 2.40 28.51 -35.62
C SER A 143 3.73 29.13 -35.18
N VAL A 144 4.84 28.39 -35.26
CA VAL A 144 6.18 28.94 -34.95
C VAL A 144 6.55 30.05 -35.92
N SER A 145 6.35 29.82 -37.22
CA SER A 145 6.65 30.84 -38.24
C SER A 145 5.78 32.09 -38.07
N ALA A 146 4.50 31.92 -37.76
CA ALA A 146 3.57 33.01 -37.52
C ALA A 146 4.01 33.85 -36.32
N LEU A 147 4.41 33.21 -35.20
CA LEU A 147 4.95 33.90 -34.03
C LEU A 147 6.25 34.64 -34.36
N CYS A 148 7.20 33.99 -35.04
CA CYS A 148 8.46 34.61 -35.45
C CYS A 148 8.24 35.84 -36.35
N ASN A 149 7.26 35.79 -37.25
CA ASN A 149 6.94 36.91 -38.15
C ASN A 149 6.29 38.11 -37.43
N THR A 150 5.81 37.96 -36.19
CA THR A 150 5.33 39.11 -35.39
C THR A 150 6.47 39.89 -34.72
N ILE A 151 7.69 39.37 -34.73
CA ILE A 151 8.84 40.01 -34.09
C ILE A 151 9.37 41.13 -35.00
N PRO A 152 9.36 42.40 -34.56
CA PRO A 152 9.87 43.51 -35.35
C PRO A 152 11.36 43.35 -35.66
N ASP A 153 11.81 43.79 -36.83
CA ASP A 153 13.22 43.69 -37.25
C ASP A 153 14.20 44.34 -36.25
N THR A 154 13.76 45.37 -35.51
CA THR A 154 14.56 46.04 -34.46
C THR A 154 14.85 45.16 -33.25
N ALA A 155 14.08 44.08 -33.07
CA ALA A 155 14.23 43.11 -31.98
C ALA A 155 14.79 41.76 -32.46
N GLN A 156 15.11 41.64 -33.76
CA GLN A 156 15.73 40.45 -34.31
C GLN A 156 17.25 40.52 -34.16
N ILE A 157 17.87 39.37 -33.90
CA ILE A 157 19.32 39.26 -33.87
C ILE A 157 19.82 39.33 -35.33
N PRO A 158 20.86 40.13 -35.63
CA PRO A 158 21.42 40.18 -36.97
C PRO A 158 21.93 38.81 -37.41
N VAL A 159 21.65 38.41 -38.66
CA VAL A 159 22.07 37.13 -39.26
C VAL A 159 23.55 36.76 -39.02
N PRO A 160 24.55 37.67 -39.10
CA PRO A 160 25.93 37.30 -38.83
C PRO A 160 26.19 36.89 -37.36
N ALA A 161 25.35 37.32 -36.42
CA ALA A 161 25.46 36.96 -35.01
C ALA A 161 24.74 35.64 -34.67
N HIS A 162 23.95 35.05 -35.57
CA HIS A 162 23.27 33.77 -35.31
C HIS A 162 24.24 32.61 -35.15
N ASN A 163 25.20 32.44 -36.07
CA ASN A 163 26.13 31.31 -36.05
C ASN A 163 26.93 31.16 -34.73
N PRO A 164 27.51 32.22 -34.14
CA PRO A 164 28.20 32.08 -32.86
C PRO A 164 27.26 31.78 -31.67
N LEU A 165 25.99 32.21 -31.71
CA LEU A 165 25.02 31.96 -30.64
C LEU A 165 24.46 30.53 -30.63
N VAL A 166 24.47 29.85 -31.78
CA VAL A 166 23.99 28.45 -31.92
C VAL A 166 25.15 27.46 -31.84
N ALA A 167 26.40 27.95 -31.78
CA ALA A 167 27.57 27.10 -31.63
C ALA A 167 27.57 26.42 -30.23
N PRO A 168 28.06 25.17 -30.13
CA PRO A 168 28.26 24.52 -28.83
C PRO A 168 29.26 25.32 -27.98
N PHE A 169 28.96 25.47 -26.69
CA PHE A 169 29.86 26.09 -25.72
C PHE A 169 31.18 25.31 -25.63
N THR A 170 32.28 26.05 -25.53
CA THR A 170 33.61 25.49 -25.30
C THR A 170 33.89 25.37 -23.80
N ILE A 171 34.79 24.44 -23.42
CA ILE A 171 35.15 24.24 -22.00
C ILE A 171 35.73 25.53 -21.39
N ALA A 172 36.42 26.36 -22.17
CA ALA A 172 36.98 27.62 -21.72
C ALA A 172 35.90 28.64 -21.30
N GLU A 173 34.77 28.69 -22.01
CA GLU A 173 33.64 29.59 -21.73
C GLU A 173 32.81 29.17 -20.51
N ILE A 174 32.98 27.93 -20.01
CA ILE A 174 32.28 27.41 -18.83
C ILE A 174 33.08 27.68 -17.54
N THR A 175 34.38 27.96 -17.67
CA THR A 175 35.32 28.08 -16.55
C THR A 175 35.63 29.51 -16.11
N GLU A 176 35.06 30.52 -16.77
CA GLU A 176 34.98 31.93 -16.32
C GLU A 176 33.66 32.21 -15.59
#